data_AF-A0AAW4TYM3-F1
#
_entry.id   AF-A0AAW4TYM3-F1
#
_cell.length_a   1.000
_cell.length_b   1.000
_cell.length_c   1.000
_cell.angle_alpha   90.00
_cell.angle_beta   90.00
_cell.angle_gamma   90.00
#
_symmetry.space_group_name_H-M   'P 1'
#
loop_
_entity.id
_entity.type
_entity.pdbx_description
1 polymer ?
#
loop_
_entity_poly.entity_id
_entity_poly.type
_entity_poly.pdbx_seq_one_letter_code
_entity_poly.pdbx_strand_id
1 'polypeptide(L)'
;MQNKFGDMLKKLIQFTNIKLNVIAYHIGYDISYISKWANNTSQPTKKHIERINDTLSSIFAEEIIHKDYAYLFLKEFNIHEPLPTKDIQRFLHTQINNLLNNAYYCSHENFSHSQSNNDIILNSTTIVGRTNIYEFFCHKLAPIINKITPKLEIFITMDILTLLQQKKFFSFLDCCNLTDRQIDIHIGCNLSTLANSDEKLIYSLYKFLNKYFYVNFYIYEDKFFNNSNIFLVKNAFAIQYSLHLDKSIDICTFINNEKIINEIQKRISDTFFNSPIILQPKKEIILNSFHPFFYLNKNFTIFITNGFEFFLPKKSYLKMIDLCKQQNLTDETIASLKNLQIMWEEQFEKNPISFILPELNLMDYIQKGKLIFGDLKYQTTPQEREEQLSYLIQSMYKNPLIDIYLMSQQENVNDINYYKLSYYSNQKIAYFKKNKYLLNKYHLPIYFLKNSLLIQKFDMLFSKFKQTNFVHKYTAEKIENLYLANKSLLHRIMENK
;
A
#
# COMPACT_ATOMS: atom_id res chain seq x y z
N MET A 1 0.81 38.18 13.11
CA MET A 1 1.12 39.63 13.01
C MET A 1 0.84 40.06 11.58
N GLN A 2 -0.01 41.07 11.40
CA GLN A 2 -0.37 41.62 10.09
C GLN A 2 0.88 42.12 9.37
N ASN A 3 1.16 41.62 8.16
CA ASN A 3 2.14 42.23 7.28
C ASN A 3 1.46 42.47 5.93
N LYS A 4 0.90 43.67 5.76
CA LYS A 4 0.37 44.09 4.46
C LYS A 4 1.53 44.61 3.59
N PHE A 5 1.43 44.43 2.29
CA PHE A 5 2.40 44.85 1.29
C PHE A 5 2.75 46.33 1.42
N GLY A 6 1.74 47.15 1.68
CA GLY A 6 1.92 48.58 1.93
C GLY A 6 2.71 48.86 3.19
N ASP A 7 2.59 48.06 4.25
CA ASP A 7 3.36 48.25 5.48
C ASP A 7 4.84 47.96 5.24
N MET A 8 5.16 46.87 4.53
CA MET A 8 6.54 46.56 4.14
C MET A 8 7.12 47.62 3.21
N LEU A 9 6.36 48.02 2.19
CA LEU A 9 6.77 49.08 1.26
C LEU A 9 7.01 50.40 2.00
N LYS A 10 6.10 50.78 2.91
CA LYS A 10 6.22 51.99 3.73
C LYS A 10 7.42 51.91 4.66
N LYS A 11 7.69 50.76 5.27
CA LYS A 11 8.86 50.54 6.12
C LYS A 11 10.16 50.70 5.31
N LEU A 12 10.24 50.14 4.11
CA LEU A 12 11.38 50.31 3.20
C LEU A 12 11.56 51.77 2.75
N ILE A 13 10.47 52.47 2.42
CA ILE A 13 10.50 53.90 2.07
C ILE A 13 11.01 54.74 3.25
N GLN A 14 10.54 54.47 4.46
CA GLN A 14 10.98 55.19 5.66
C GLN A 14 12.44 54.90 6.00
N PHE A 15 12.86 53.62 5.92
CA PHE A 15 14.22 53.20 6.19
C PHE A 15 15.22 53.84 5.21
N THR A 16 14.87 53.84 3.91
CA THR A 16 15.72 54.40 2.86
C THR A 16 15.53 55.90 2.66
N ASN A 17 14.49 56.51 3.24
CA ASN A 17 14.10 57.90 3.03
C ASN A 17 14.03 58.33 1.54
N ILE A 18 13.59 57.42 0.67
CA ILE A 18 13.43 57.68 -0.77
C ILE A 18 12.13 58.44 -1.00
N LYS A 19 12.19 59.47 -1.86
CA LYS A 19 11.00 60.23 -2.24
C LYS A 19 10.09 59.42 -3.18
N LEU A 20 8.78 59.49 -2.96
CA LEU A 20 7.78 58.75 -3.76
C LEU A 20 7.82 59.06 -5.26
N ASN A 21 8.26 60.26 -5.65
CA ASN A 21 8.40 60.64 -7.06
C ASN A 21 9.52 59.86 -7.78
N VAL A 22 10.59 59.50 -7.09
CA VAL A 22 11.66 58.65 -7.61
C VAL A 22 11.13 57.24 -7.86
N ILE A 23 10.42 56.68 -6.87
CA ILE A 23 9.80 55.36 -6.98
C ILE A 23 8.79 55.31 -8.15
N ALA A 24 7.92 56.32 -8.24
CA ALA A 24 6.93 56.45 -9.31
C ALA A 24 7.58 56.47 -10.71
N TYR A 25 8.66 57.25 -10.87
CA TYR A 25 9.41 57.36 -12.12
C TYR A 25 9.96 56.01 -12.59
N HIS A 26 10.60 55.25 -11.71
CA HIS A 26 11.24 53.98 -12.08
C HIS A 26 10.24 52.84 -12.32
N ILE A 27 9.13 52.79 -11.58
CA ILE A 27 8.12 51.73 -11.74
C ILE A 27 7.20 52.02 -12.95
N GLY A 28 7.10 53.30 -13.36
CA GLY A 28 6.23 53.74 -14.45
C GLY A 28 4.77 53.87 -14.02
N TYR A 29 4.52 54.28 -12.78
CA TYR A 29 3.19 54.53 -12.21
C TYR A 29 3.10 55.96 -11.67
N ASP A 30 1.90 56.54 -11.67
CA ASP A 30 1.68 57.85 -11.03
C ASP A 30 1.91 57.77 -9.50
N ILE A 31 2.41 58.85 -8.91
CA ILE A 31 2.73 58.96 -7.47
C ILE A 31 1.53 58.54 -6.60
N SER A 32 0.30 58.83 -7.05
CA SER A 32 -0.91 58.43 -6.35
C SER A 32 -1.07 56.91 -6.21
N TYR A 33 -0.60 56.10 -7.17
CA TYR A 33 -0.64 54.63 -7.05
C TYR A 33 0.36 54.13 -6.02
N ILE A 34 1.58 54.67 -6.01
CA ILE A 34 2.60 54.30 -5.02
C ILE A 34 2.13 54.67 -3.61
N SER A 35 1.57 55.88 -3.45
CA SER A 35 0.98 56.32 -2.18
C SER A 35 -0.18 55.43 -1.75
N LYS A 36 -1.06 55.03 -2.69
CA LYS A 36 -2.16 54.11 -2.41
C LYS A 36 -1.65 52.74 -1.95
N TRP A 37 -0.58 52.22 -2.56
CA TRP A 37 0.05 50.95 -2.17
C TRP A 37 0.67 51.05 -0.77
N ALA A 38 1.51 52.05 -0.51
CA ALA A 38 2.17 52.23 0.79
C ALA A 38 1.19 52.49 1.95
N ASN A 39 0.00 53.03 1.67
CA ASN A 39 -1.06 53.24 2.67
C ASN A 39 -2.10 52.11 2.71
N ASN A 40 -1.85 50.98 2.04
CA ASN A 40 -2.76 49.81 1.98
C ASN A 40 -4.17 50.11 1.44
N THR A 41 -4.35 51.18 0.67
CA THR A 41 -5.65 51.53 0.05
C THR A 41 -5.89 50.81 -1.28
N SER A 42 -4.82 50.31 -1.91
CA SER A 42 -4.86 49.38 -3.04
C SER A 42 -3.57 48.56 -3.07
N GLN A 43 -3.46 47.57 -3.95
CA GLN A 43 -2.23 46.79 -4.17
C GLN A 43 -1.87 46.75 -5.65
N PRO A 44 -0.60 46.47 -5.99
CA PRO A 44 -0.24 46.16 -7.37
C PRO A 44 -1.01 44.94 -7.87
N THR A 45 -1.27 44.86 -9.17
CA THR A 45 -1.93 43.68 -9.76
C THR A 45 -0.97 42.50 -9.85
N LYS A 46 -1.48 41.26 -9.68
CA LYS A 46 -0.69 40.01 -9.79
C LYS A 46 0.12 39.89 -11.09
N LYS A 47 -0.39 40.41 -12.21
CA LYS A 47 0.32 40.38 -13.50
C LYS A 47 1.63 41.19 -13.51
N HIS A 48 1.73 42.23 -12.67
CA HIS A 48 2.82 43.19 -12.70
C HIS A 48 3.70 43.16 -11.44
N ILE A 49 3.31 42.39 -10.41
CA ILE A 49 3.99 42.42 -9.11
C ILE A 49 5.45 41.98 -9.17
N GLU A 50 5.79 40.97 -9.97
CA GLU A 50 7.18 40.50 -10.12
C GLU A 50 8.07 41.63 -10.64
N ARG A 51 7.65 42.31 -11.69
CA ARG A 51 8.37 43.46 -12.26
C ARG A 51 8.47 44.62 -11.25
N ILE A 52 7.38 44.88 -10.53
CA ILE A 52 7.31 45.99 -9.56
C ILE A 52 8.25 45.73 -8.39
N ASN A 53 8.23 44.53 -7.81
CA ASN A 53 9.10 44.15 -6.70
C ASN A 53 10.56 44.12 -7.15
N ASP A 54 10.86 43.57 -8.32
CA ASP A 54 12.21 43.58 -8.88
C ASP A 54 12.77 45.00 -9.04
N THR A 55 11.95 45.92 -9.55
CA THR A 55 12.31 47.34 -9.73
C THR A 55 12.49 48.05 -8.39
N LEU A 56 11.57 47.85 -7.43
CA LEU A 56 11.67 48.40 -6.08
C LEU A 56 12.93 47.92 -5.36
N SER A 57 13.24 46.63 -5.47
CA SER A 57 14.42 46.03 -4.87
C SER A 57 15.72 46.63 -5.38
N SER A 58 15.80 46.92 -6.68
CA SER A 58 16.96 47.61 -7.27
C SER A 58 17.14 49.01 -6.68
N ILE A 59 16.07 49.80 -6.65
CA ILE A 59 16.09 51.18 -6.14
C ILE A 59 16.47 51.22 -4.65
N PHE A 60 15.86 50.36 -3.83
CA PHE A 60 16.16 50.32 -2.41
C PHE A 60 17.57 49.79 -2.14
N ALA A 61 18.03 48.78 -2.88
CA ALA A 61 19.39 48.26 -2.71
C ALA A 61 20.45 49.31 -3.04
N GLU A 62 20.27 50.09 -4.11
CA GLU A 62 21.16 51.19 -4.50
C GLU A 62 21.22 52.26 -3.41
N GLU A 63 20.09 52.67 -2.86
CA GLU A 63 20.02 53.69 -1.81
C GLU A 63 20.57 53.21 -0.47
N ILE A 64 20.39 51.94 -0.12
CA ILE A 64 20.98 51.33 1.07
C ILE A 64 22.51 51.31 0.95
N ILE A 65 23.04 51.02 -0.23
CA ILE A 65 24.50 51.06 -0.49
C ILE A 65 25.01 52.49 -0.44
N HIS A 66 24.33 53.43 -1.11
CA HIS A 66 24.72 54.83 -1.14
C HIS A 66 24.80 55.45 0.27
N LYS A 67 23.94 54.99 1.19
CA LYS A 67 23.91 55.45 2.59
C LYS A 67 24.78 54.64 3.55
N ASP A 68 25.44 53.59 3.07
CA ASP A 68 26.19 52.62 3.88
C ASP A 68 25.34 51.96 4.99
N TYR A 69 24.08 51.67 4.68
CA TYR A 69 23.09 51.15 5.64
C TYR A 69 22.92 49.62 5.57
N ALA A 70 23.79 48.90 4.87
CA ALA A 70 23.62 47.47 4.61
C ALA A 70 23.52 46.64 5.90
N TYR A 71 24.37 46.88 6.90
CA TYR A 71 24.29 46.18 8.19
C TYR A 71 23.04 46.57 9.01
N LEU A 72 22.69 47.86 8.99
CA LEU A 72 21.48 48.37 9.67
C LEU A 72 20.22 47.77 9.06
N PHE A 73 20.19 47.58 7.75
CA PHE A 73 19.09 46.93 7.04
C PHE A 73 18.90 45.48 7.52
N LEU A 74 19.99 44.69 7.58
CA LEU A 74 19.90 43.30 8.05
C LEU A 74 19.33 43.22 9.47
N LYS A 75 19.77 44.14 10.35
CA LYS A 75 19.27 44.21 11.72
C LYS A 75 17.80 44.65 11.80
N GLU A 76 17.42 45.71 11.10
CA GLU A 76 16.06 46.29 11.14
C GLU A 76 14.98 45.38 10.53
N PHE A 77 15.38 44.52 9.59
CA PHE A 77 14.51 43.57 8.91
C PHE A 77 14.70 42.12 9.35
N ASN A 78 15.46 41.87 10.43
CA ASN A 78 15.72 40.54 11.01
C ASN A 78 16.27 39.51 10.01
N ILE A 79 17.21 39.92 9.16
CA ILE A 79 17.89 39.05 8.20
C ILE A 79 19.16 38.49 8.87
N HIS A 80 19.23 37.17 9.05
CA HIS A 80 20.32 36.50 9.75
C HIS A 80 21.49 36.07 8.84
N GLU A 81 21.38 36.30 7.52
CA GLU A 81 22.45 35.99 6.57
C GLU A 81 23.59 37.01 6.67
N PRO A 82 24.86 36.57 6.68
CA PRO A 82 26.00 37.48 6.75
C PRO A 82 26.12 38.32 5.49
N LEU A 83 26.49 39.60 5.63
CA LEU A 83 26.71 40.48 4.49
C LEU A 83 27.89 39.94 3.65
N PRO A 84 27.71 39.69 2.33
CA PRO A 84 28.76 39.13 1.50
C PRO A 84 29.87 40.15 1.23
N THR A 85 31.09 39.67 1.02
CA THR A 85 32.26 40.50 0.71
C THR A 85 32.32 40.95 -0.75
N LYS A 86 31.50 40.36 -1.63
CA LYS A 86 31.33 40.72 -3.05
C LYS A 86 29.84 40.71 -3.39
N ASP A 87 29.45 41.48 -4.41
CA ASP A 87 28.08 41.53 -4.96
C ASP A 87 26.99 41.93 -3.93
N ILE A 88 27.32 42.84 -3.01
CA ILE A 88 26.41 43.36 -1.98
C ILE A 88 25.08 43.86 -2.58
N GLN A 89 25.13 44.51 -3.75
CA GLN A 89 23.94 45.00 -4.46
C GLN A 89 22.97 43.88 -4.84
N ARG A 90 23.48 42.79 -5.42
CA ARG A 90 22.66 41.63 -5.79
C ARG A 90 22.07 40.95 -4.55
N PHE A 91 22.85 40.86 -3.48
CA PHE A 91 22.38 40.31 -2.22
C PHE A 91 21.25 41.14 -1.62
N LEU A 92 21.44 42.45 -1.49
CA LEU A 92 20.40 43.36 -0.98
C LEU A 92 19.15 43.34 -1.86
N HIS A 93 19.32 43.36 -3.19
CA HIS A 93 18.21 43.23 -4.13
C HIS A 93 17.39 41.96 -3.86
N THR A 94 18.06 40.81 -3.71
CA THR A 94 17.40 39.52 -3.46
C THR A 94 16.64 39.54 -2.14
N GLN A 95 17.24 40.06 -1.07
CA GLN A 95 16.62 40.14 0.25
C GLN A 95 15.39 41.05 0.25
N ILE A 96 15.49 42.24 -0.37
CA ILE A 96 14.37 43.18 -0.47
C ILE A 96 13.26 42.60 -1.35
N ASN A 97 13.60 41.89 -2.43
CA ASN A 97 12.62 41.24 -3.30
C ASN A 97 11.86 40.15 -2.54
N ASN A 98 12.57 39.35 -1.74
CA ASN A 98 11.94 38.35 -0.87
C ASN A 98 11.02 38.99 0.17
N LEU A 99 11.43 40.08 0.83
CA LEU A 99 10.60 40.82 1.78
C LEU A 99 9.32 41.35 1.13
N LEU A 100 9.42 41.96 -0.04
CA LEU A 100 8.29 42.51 -0.79
C LEU A 100 7.37 41.42 -1.34
N ASN A 101 7.92 40.32 -1.86
CA ASN A 101 7.13 39.17 -2.32
C ASN A 101 6.38 38.52 -1.16
N ASN A 102 7.07 38.24 -0.05
CA ASN A 102 6.45 37.68 1.14
C ASN A 102 5.32 38.58 1.66
N ALA A 103 5.57 39.89 1.76
CA ALA A 103 4.54 40.83 2.18
C ALA A 103 3.36 40.88 1.19
N TYR A 104 3.61 40.88 -0.12
CA TYR A 104 2.55 40.88 -1.13
C TYR A 104 1.68 39.62 -1.06
N TYR A 105 2.29 38.44 -1.02
CA TYR A 105 1.55 37.18 -1.01
C TYR A 105 0.83 36.95 0.33
N CYS A 106 1.41 37.36 1.46
CA CYS A 106 0.70 37.37 2.75
C CYS A 106 -0.46 38.39 2.81
N SER A 107 -0.45 39.42 1.95
CA SER A 107 -1.52 40.41 1.90
C SER A 107 -2.75 39.96 1.12
N HIS A 108 -2.55 39.10 0.13
CA HIS A 108 -3.64 38.50 -0.64
C HIS A 108 -4.44 37.46 0.18
N GLU A 109 -3.89 36.96 1.28
CA GLU A 109 -4.59 36.06 2.21
C GLU A 109 -5.63 36.79 3.09
N ASN A 110 -5.50 38.11 3.28
CA ASN A 110 -6.32 38.87 4.24
C ASN A 110 -7.59 39.54 3.65
N PHE A 111 -7.80 39.52 2.33
CA PHE A 111 -9.03 40.05 1.69
C PHE A 111 -10.10 38.98 1.46
N SER A 112 -9.80 37.72 1.74
CA SER A 112 -10.72 36.57 1.70
C SER A 112 -11.21 36.14 3.09
N HIS A 113 -11.14 37.04 4.08
CA HIS A 113 -11.59 36.78 5.45
C HIS A 113 -12.74 37.72 5.86
N SER A 114 -13.86 37.60 5.17
CA SER A 114 -15.16 37.75 5.83
C SER A 114 -16.17 36.81 5.17
N GLN A 115 -16.66 35.86 5.97
CA GLN A 115 -17.77 34.95 5.66
C GLN A 115 -17.48 33.82 4.67
N SER A 116 -16.80 32.78 5.15
CA SER A 116 -17.28 31.38 5.14
C SER A 116 -16.12 30.44 5.49
N ASN A 117 -16.37 29.52 6.43
CA ASN A 117 -15.46 28.43 6.75
C ASN A 117 -15.06 27.63 5.49
N ASN A 118 -13.77 27.31 5.39
CA ASN A 118 -13.06 26.29 4.60
C ASN A 118 -12.07 26.80 3.54
N ASP A 119 -10.80 26.42 3.77
CA ASP A 119 -9.66 26.24 2.84
C ASP A 119 -9.06 27.50 2.17
N ILE A 120 -7.76 27.82 2.26
CA ILE A 120 -6.61 26.94 2.01
C ILE A 120 -5.46 27.21 2.99
N ILE A 121 -5.07 26.10 3.58
CA ILE A 121 -3.91 25.82 4.38
C ILE A 121 -2.67 25.57 3.45
N LEU A 122 -1.50 26.16 3.75
CA LEU A 122 -0.20 25.78 3.17
C LEU A 122 0.55 24.73 4.05
N ASN A 123 -0.11 23.65 4.49
CA ASN A 123 0.46 22.73 5.49
C ASN A 123 1.35 21.63 4.86
N SER A 124 2.58 21.99 4.49
CA SER A 124 3.65 21.00 4.43
C SER A 124 4.37 20.91 5.78
N THR A 125 4.51 19.72 6.35
CA THR A 125 5.26 19.50 7.60
C THR A 125 6.41 18.53 7.36
N THR A 126 7.63 18.97 7.63
CA THR A 126 8.81 18.11 7.56
C THR A 126 9.04 17.40 8.88
N ILE A 127 9.19 16.09 8.83
CA ILE A 127 9.53 15.22 9.95
C ILE A 127 10.93 14.68 9.70
N VAL A 128 11.81 14.83 10.70
CA VAL A 128 13.20 14.38 10.66
C VAL A 128 13.43 13.36 11.76
N GLY A 129 14.16 12.30 11.42
CA GLY A 129 14.57 11.25 12.33
C GLY A 129 13.60 10.07 12.35
N ARG A 130 14.16 8.86 12.29
CA ARG A 130 13.45 7.59 12.16
C ARG A 130 12.37 7.36 13.24
N THR A 131 12.66 7.71 14.50
CA THR A 131 11.70 7.58 15.61
C THR A 131 10.50 8.50 15.41
N ASN A 132 10.74 9.76 15.07
CA ASN A 132 9.68 10.74 14.82
C ASN A 132 8.84 10.34 13.60
N ILE A 133 9.46 9.77 12.57
CA ILE A 133 8.76 9.25 11.39
C ILE A 133 7.86 8.07 11.78
N TYR A 134 8.37 7.12 12.55
CA TYR A 134 7.55 6.01 13.07
C TYR A 134 6.35 6.52 13.86
N GLU A 135 6.56 7.43 14.80
CA GLU A 135 5.48 8.03 15.60
C GLU A 135 4.49 8.80 14.73
N PHE A 136 4.98 9.53 13.73
CA PHE A 136 4.14 10.23 12.77
C PHE A 136 3.23 9.27 12.00
N PHE A 137 3.78 8.18 11.45
CA PHE A 137 3.02 7.17 10.71
C PHE A 137 1.96 6.47 11.59
N CYS A 138 2.33 6.05 12.81
CA CYS A 138 1.44 5.28 13.68
C CYS A 138 0.42 6.15 14.43
N HIS A 139 0.81 7.33 14.93
CA HIS A 139 -0.03 8.13 15.83
C HIS A 139 -0.66 9.35 15.18
N LYS A 140 -0.05 9.94 14.14
CA LYS A 140 -0.61 11.13 13.46
C LYS A 140 -1.31 10.78 12.16
N LEU A 141 -0.76 9.84 11.39
CA LEU A 141 -1.28 9.48 10.07
C LEU A 141 -2.39 8.43 10.12
N ALA A 142 -2.30 7.42 11.01
CA ALA A 142 -3.34 6.41 11.13
C ALA A 142 -4.74 6.99 11.45
N PRO A 143 -4.91 7.99 12.35
CA PRO A 143 -6.21 8.63 12.58
C PRO A 143 -6.77 9.36 11.36
N ILE A 144 -5.91 9.98 10.54
CA ILE A 144 -6.33 10.63 9.28
C ILE A 144 -6.78 9.57 8.29
N ILE A 145 -5.98 8.52 8.14
CA ILE A 145 -6.32 7.38 7.29
C ILE A 145 -7.65 6.77 7.72
N ASN A 146 -7.90 6.54 9.00
CA ASN A 146 -9.13 5.91 9.50
C ASN A 146 -10.42 6.67 9.19
N LYS A 147 -10.35 7.98 8.92
CA LYS A 147 -11.51 8.79 8.53
C LYS A 147 -11.91 8.62 7.06
N ILE A 148 -11.04 8.06 6.21
CA ILE A 148 -11.26 7.95 4.76
C ILE A 148 -12.18 6.76 4.45
N THR A 149 -13.42 7.02 4.06
CA THR A 149 -14.42 6.00 3.70
C THR A 149 -15.14 6.40 2.41
N PRO A 150 -15.76 5.47 1.66
CA PRO A 150 -15.82 4.02 1.86
C PRO A 150 -14.61 3.25 1.32
N LYS A 151 -13.70 3.93 0.59
CA LYS A 151 -12.54 3.33 -0.05
C LYS A 151 -11.28 4.14 0.26
N LEU A 152 -10.22 3.44 0.67
CA LEU A 152 -8.88 3.96 0.87
C LEU A 152 -7.97 3.44 -0.24
N GLU A 153 -7.37 4.35 -1.01
CA GLU A 153 -6.38 4.02 -2.05
C GLU A 153 -5.02 4.65 -1.68
N ILE A 154 -4.00 3.81 -1.52
CA ILE A 154 -2.64 4.23 -1.19
C ILE A 154 -1.69 3.81 -2.32
N PHE A 155 -0.80 4.70 -2.74
CA PHE A 155 0.25 4.45 -3.72
C PHE A 155 1.62 4.65 -3.07
N ILE A 156 2.49 3.64 -3.16
CA ILE A 156 3.82 3.63 -2.55
C ILE A 156 4.84 3.33 -3.64
N THR A 157 5.69 4.30 -3.96
CA THR A 157 6.67 4.15 -5.05
C THR A 157 7.95 3.44 -4.65
N MET A 158 8.12 3.05 -3.38
CA MET A 158 9.30 2.31 -2.94
C MET A 158 9.11 0.80 -3.12
N ASP A 159 10.21 0.11 -3.42
CA ASP A 159 10.28 -1.34 -3.53
C ASP A 159 9.78 -2.04 -2.26
N ILE A 160 8.72 -2.84 -2.40
CA ILE A 160 8.12 -3.61 -1.31
C ILE A 160 9.15 -4.52 -0.62
N LEU A 161 10.09 -5.12 -1.36
CA LEU A 161 11.07 -6.03 -0.80
C LEU A 161 12.09 -5.30 0.09
N THR A 162 12.49 -4.09 -0.31
CA THR A 162 13.28 -3.19 0.53
C THR A 162 12.50 -2.77 1.78
N LEU A 163 11.21 -2.44 1.62
CA LEU A 163 10.33 -2.07 2.72
C LEU A 163 10.11 -3.18 3.75
N LEU A 164 10.02 -4.43 3.31
CA LEU A 164 9.87 -5.58 4.21
C LEU A 164 11.10 -5.82 5.10
N GLN A 165 12.28 -5.39 4.66
CA GLN A 165 13.49 -5.43 5.47
C GLN A 165 13.47 -4.35 6.56
N GLN A 166 12.67 -3.30 6.40
CA GLN A 166 12.45 -2.25 7.38
C GLN A 166 11.33 -2.66 8.33
N LYS A 167 11.68 -3.33 9.44
CA LYS A 167 10.76 -3.95 10.40
C LYS A 167 9.54 -3.12 10.82
N LYS A 168 9.62 -1.79 10.79
CA LYS A 168 8.60 -0.89 11.31
C LYS A 168 7.80 -0.12 10.27
N PHE A 169 8.16 -0.14 8.98
CA PHE A 169 7.48 0.75 8.02
C PHE A 169 5.97 0.47 7.94
N PHE A 170 5.56 -0.78 7.75
CA PHE A 170 4.14 -1.14 7.63
C PHE A 170 3.37 -1.20 8.95
N SER A 171 4.01 -0.94 10.09
CA SER A 171 3.35 -1.00 11.41
C SER A 171 2.18 -0.03 11.53
N PHE A 172 2.14 1.07 10.76
CA PHE A 172 1.00 1.98 10.76
C PHE A 172 -0.32 1.31 10.35
N LEU A 173 -0.25 0.24 9.56
CA LEU A 173 -1.43 -0.55 9.19
C LEU A 173 -2.03 -1.25 10.42
N ASP A 174 -1.22 -1.59 11.42
CA ASP A 174 -1.70 -2.17 12.68
C ASP A 174 -2.48 -1.13 13.51
N CYS A 175 -2.26 0.17 13.25
CA CYS A 175 -3.01 1.28 13.86
C CYS A 175 -4.25 1.70 13.04
N CYS A 176 -4.48 1.08 11.87
CA CYS A 176 -5.58 1.42 10.99
C CYS A 176 -6.77 0.44 11.16
N ASN A 177 -8.00 0.93 10.97
CA ASN A 177 -9.15 0.05 10.79
C ASN A 177 -9.10 -0.53 9.37
N LEU A 178 -8.83 -1.83 9.30
CA LEU A 178 -8.64 -2.57 8.04
C LEU A 178 -9.87 -3.32 7.56
N THR A 179 -10.91 -3.50 8.38
CA THR A 179 -12.02 -4.42 8.06
C THR A 179 -13.23 -3.72 7.45
N ASP A 180 -13.52 -2.49 7.84
CA ASP A 180 -14.87 -1.92 7.61
C ASP A 180 -15.02 -1.16 6.28
N ARG A 181 -14.02 -1.26 5.40
CA ARG A 181 -13.91 -0.51 4.15
C ARG A 181 -13.00 -1.22 3.15
N GLN A 182 -13.06 -0.79 1.90
CA GLN A 182 -12.12 -1.28 0.89
C GLN A 182 -10.78 -0.55 1.03
N ILE A 183 -9.68 -1.30 1.15
CA ILE A 183 -8.32 -0.75 1.21
C ILE A 183 -7.50 -1.35 0.08
N ASP A 184 -7.13 -0.51 -0.87
CA ASP A 184 -6.29 -0.87 -2.00
C ASP A 184 -4.92 -0.20 -1.82
N ILE A 185 -3.86 -0.99 -1.76
CA ILE A 185 -2.47 -0.50 -1.70
C ILE A 185 -1.76 -0.89 -2.98
N HIS A 186 -1.34 0.10 -3.74
CA HIS A 186 -0.55 -0.01 -4.96
C HIS A 186 0.93 0.24 -4.61
N ILE A 187 1.80 -0.73 -4.89
CA ILE A 187 3.21 -0.66 -4.49
C ILE A 187 4.15 -1.23 -5.55
N GLY A 188 5.34 -0.63 -5.68
CA GLY A 188 6.39 -1.09 -6.58
C GLY A 188 7.16 -2.31 -6.04
N CYS A 189 7.70 -3.13 -6.94
CA CYS A 189 8.60 -4.22 -6.65
C CYS A 189 9.73 -4.23 -7.68
N ASN A 190 10.96 -4.08 -7.19
CA ASN A 190 12.14 -4.09 -8.05
C ASN A 190 12.48 -5.53 -8.43
N LEU A 191 12.38 -5.87 -9.72
CA LEU A 191 12.64 -7.24 -10.18
C LEU A 191 14.09 -7.69 -9.98
N SER A 192 15.05 -6.77 -9.94
CA SER A 192 16.44 -7.10 -9.63
C SER A 192 16.57 -7.50 -8.15
N THR A 193 15.91 -6.77 -7.26
CA THR A 193 15.80 -7.16 -5.84
C THR A 193 15.09 -8.50 -5.68
N LEU A 194 13.99 -8.72 -6.42
CA LEU A 194 13.26 -9.99 -6.41
C LEU A 194 14.12 -11.15 -6.94
N ALA A 195 14.86 -10.95 -8.03
CA ALA A 195 15.73 -11.98 -8.59
C ALA A 195 16.81 -12.41 -7.59
N ASN A 196 17.38 -11.45 -6.86
CA ASN A 196 18.43 -11.69 -5.88
C ASN A 196 17.91 -11.99 -4.46
N SER A 197 16.60 -11.94 -4.24
CA SER A 197 16.04 -12.15 -2.90
C SER A 197 16.26 -13.60 -2.44
N ASP A 198 16.64 -13.73 -1.17
CA ASP A 198 16.68 -15.02 -0.50
C ASP A 198 15.27 -15.50 -0.11
N GLU A 199 15.21 -16.73 0.38
CA GLU A 199 13.97 -17.35 0.82
C GLU A 199 13.33 -16.65 2.02
N LYS A 200 14.15 -16.12 2.95
CA LYS A 200 13.66 -15.44 4.15
C LYS A 200 12.88 -14.19 3.76
N LEU A 201 13.33 -13.46 2.76
CA LEU A 201 12.64 -12.28 2.26
C LEU A 201 11.33 -12.63 1.55
N ILE A 202 11.31 -13.69 0.72
CA ILE A 202 10.06 -14.18 0.09
C ILE A 202 9.07 -14.69 1.13
N TYR A 203 9.54 -15.39 2.16
CA TYR A 203 8.71 -15.79 3.28
C TYR A 203 8.17 -14.59 4.07
N SER A 204 8.96 -13.50 4.16
CA SER A 204 8.53 -12.25 4.78
C SER A 204 7.44 -11.56 3.97
N LEU A 205 7.52 -11.61 2.62
CA LEU A 205 6.45 -11.16 1.74
C LEU A 205 5.17 -12.00 1.93
N TYR A 206 5.28 -13.32 2.00
CA TYR A 206 4.13 -14.19 2.28
C TYR A 206 3.50 -13.85 3.64
N LYS A 207 4.30 -13.77 4.72
CA LYS A 207 3.83 -13.40 6.06
C LYS A 207 3.18 -12.01 6.08
N PHE A 208 3.72 -11.06 5.33
CA PHE A 208 3.16 -9.73 5.18
C PHE A 208 1.75 -9.77 4.57
N LEU A 209 1.58 -10.46 3.43
CA LEU A 209 0.28 -10.64 2.79
C LEU A 209 -0.71 -11.40 3.69
N ASN A 210 -0.23 -12.36 4.48
CA ASN A 210 -1.03 -13.12 5.44
C ASN A 210 -1.44 -12.29 6.68
N LYS A 211 -0.56 -11.41 7.17
CA LYS A 211 -0.84 -10.50 8.30
C LYS A 211 -1.86 -9.45 7.90
N TYR A 212 -1.61 -8.74 6.79
CA TYR A 212 -2.50 -7.70 6.26
C TYR A 212 -3.56 -8.28 5.32
N PHE A 213 -4.21 -9.34 5.81
CA PHE A 213 -5.17 -10.16 5.07
C PHE A 213 -6.36 -9.36 4.49
N TYR A 214 -6.78 -8.31 5.19
CA TYR A 214 -7.89 -7.42 4.83
C TYR A 214 -7.51 -6.28 3.88
N VAL A 215 -6.24 -6.20 3.46
CA VAL A 215 -5.79 -5.22 2.46
C VAL A 215 -5.76 -5.89 1.09
N ASN A 216 -6.08 -5.15 0.03
CA ASN A 216 -5.91 -5.55 -1.36
C ASN A 216 -4.60 -4.97 -1.91
N PHE A 217 -3.53 -5.76 -1.93
CA PHE A 217 -2.25 -5.34 -2.49
C PHE A 217 -2.19 -5.54 -3.99
N TYR A 218 -1.86 -4.47 -4.72
CA TYR A 218 -1.49 -4.48 -6.13
C TYR A 218 0.01 -4.23 -6.20
N ILE A 219 0.79 -5.23 -6.59
CA ILE A 219 2.25 -5.11 -6.70
C ILE A 219 2.62 -4.95 -8.17
N TYR A 220 3.35 -3.90 -8.48
CA TYR A 220 3.76 -3.52 -9.82
C TYR A 220 5.26 -3.71 -10.00
N GLU A 221 5.69 -3.98 -11.22
CA GLU A 221 7.10 -3.97 -11.58
C GLU A 221 7.65 -2.54 -11.52
N ASP A 222 8.70 -2.35 -10.72
CA ASP A 222 9.37 -1.06 -10.53
C ASP A 222 10.43 -0.79 -11.61
N LYS A 223 9.98 -0.39 -12.80
CA LYS A 223 10.85 0.23 -13.81
C LYS A 223 10.96 1.74 -13.65
N PHE A 224 9.92 2.38 -13.13
CA PHE A 224 9.75 3.84 -13.15
C PHE A 224 9.60 4.47 -11.76
N PHE A 225 9.61 3.69 -10.68
CA PHE A 225 9.35 4.19 -9.32
C PHE A 225 10.61 4.51 -8.52
N ASN A 226 11.74 3.86 -8.83
CA ASN A 226 13.00 3.83 -8.04
C ASN A 226 13.53 5.17 -7.46
N ASN A 227 13.08 6.34 -7.93
CA ASN A 227 13.50 7.65 -7.42
C ASN A 227 12.35 8.58 -7.01
N SER A 228 11.10 8.14 -7.13
CA SER A 228 9.93 9.01 -6.86
C SER A 228 9.76 9.28 -5.37
N ASN A 229 10.09 8.29 -4.52
CA ASN A 229 10.02 8.36 -3.06
C ASN A 229 8.75 9.05 -2.52
N ILE A 230 7.59 8.61 -2.99
CA ILE A 230 6.27 9.12 -2.65
C ILE A 230 5.44 8.02 -1.98
N PHE A 231 4.74 8.41 -0.92
CA PHE A 231 3.62 7.70 -0.32
C PHE A 231 2.40 8.61 -0.51
N LEU A 232 1.45 8.22 -1.33
CA LEU A 232 0.29 9.02 -1.69
C LEU A 232 -0.97 8.32 -1.18
N VAL A 233 -1.80 9.05 -0.44
CA VAL A 233 -3.18 8.65 -0.16
C VAL A 233 -4.09 9.47 -1.08
N LYS A 234 -4.76 8.77 -2.00
CA LYS A 234 -5.54 9.38 -3.08
C LYS A 234 -6.55 10.39 -2.53
N ASN A 235 -6.61 11.57 -3.15
CA ASN A 235 -7.50 12.68 -2.78
C ASN A 235 -7.36 13.16 -1.32
N ALA A 236 -6.27 12.84 -0.62
CA ALA A 236 -6.11 13.18 0.80
C ALA A 236 -4.78 13.86 1.11
N PHE A 237 -3.66 13.18 0.91
CA PHE A 237 -2.33 13.73 1.21
C PHE A 237 -1.23 12.93 0.51
N ALA A 238 -0.05 13.54 0.40
CA ALA A 238 1.16 12.86 -0.03
C ALA A 238 2.27 13.02 1.02
N ILE A 239 3.20 12.08 1.04
CA ILE A 239 4.44 12.15 1.78
C ILE A 239 5.56 11.92 0.80
N GLN A 240 6.39 12.94 0.61
CA GLN A 240 7.67 12.78 -0.06
C GLN A 240 8.71 12.39 1.00
N TYR A 241 9.58 11.43 0.71
CA TYR A 241 10.64 11.04 1.64
C TYR A 241 12.02 10.99 0.98
N SER A 242 13.06 11.08 1.82
CA SER A 242 14.43 10.76 1.44
C SER A 242 14.88 9.47 2.11
N LEU A 243 15.78 8.76 1.44
CA LEU A 243 16.32 7.49 1.92
C LEU A 243 17.75 7.69 2.40
N HIS A 244 18.08 7.08 3.53
CA HIS A 244 19.46 6.94 4.00
C HIS A 244 20.20 5.83 3.22
N LEU A 245 21.51 5.66 3.46
CA LEU A 245 22.35 4.64 2.80
C LEU A 245 21.81 3.22 3.01
N ASP A 246 21.25 2.94 4.19
CA ASP A 246 20.59 1.67 4.54
C ASP A 246 19.16 1.55 3.99
N LYS A 247 18.77 2.45 3.09
CA LYS A 247 17.44 2.58 2.48
C LYS A 247 16.31 2.94 3.44
N SER A 248 16.56 3.16 4.73
CA SER A 248 15.53 3.61 5.67
C SER A 248 15.13 5.06 5.40
N ILE A 249 13.88 5.41 5.75
CA ILE A 249 13.40 6.79 5.66
C ILE A 249 13.91 7.58 6.85
N ASP A 250 14.61 8.68 6.60
CA ASP A 250 15.18 9.54 7.65
C ASP A 250 14.61 10.96 7.66
N ILE A 251 14.09 11.43 6.53
CA ILE A 251 13.36 12.68 6.41
C ILE A 251 12.12 12.44 5.55
N CYS A 252 10.97 12.95 5.97
CA CYS A 252 9.79 13.00 5.13
C CYS A 252 9.04 14.33 5.26
N THR A 253 8.36 14.72 4.20
CA THR A 253 7.55 15.94 4.13
C THR A 253 6.11 15.51 3.85
N PHE A 254 5.24 15.74 4.83
CA PHE A 254 3.80 15.59 4.67
C PHE A 254 3.25 16.76 3.87
N ILE A 255 2.39 16.50 2.88
CA ILE A 255 1.83 17.47 1.95
C ILE A 255 0.32 17.25 1.90
N ASN A 256 -0.48 18.24 2.30
CA ASN A 256 -1.95 18.17 2.24
C ASN A 256 -2.60 19.26 1.37
N ASN A 257 -1.80 20.03 0.61
CA ASN A 257 -2.33 21.05 -0.27
C ASN A 257 -3.00 20.40 -1.50
N GLU A 258 -4.29 20.67 -1.70
CA GLU A 258 -5.10 20.02 -2.73
C GLU A 258 -4.54 20.16 -4.15
N LYS A 259 -4.03 21.34 -4.53
CA LYS A 259 -3.46 21.57 -5.87
C LYS A 259 -2.22 20.72 -6.10
N ILE A 260 -1.32 20.69 -5.11
CA ILE A 260 -0.10 19.88 -5.17
C ILE A 260 -0.45 18.38 -5.17
N ILE A 261 -1.40 17.95 -4.34
CA ILE A 261 -1.87 16.55 -4.32
C ILE A 261 -2.39 16.15 -5.69
N ASN A 262 -3.21 16.99 -6.34
CA ASN A 262 -3.77 16.69 -7.66
C ASN A 262 -2.67 16.50 -8.71
N GLU A 263 -1.63 17.33 -8.70
CA GLU A 263 -0.48 17.16 -9.61
C GLU A 263 0.33 15.91 -9.32
N ILE A 264 0.64 15.63 -8.04
CA ILE A 264 1.33 14.41 -7.62
C ILE A 264 0.51 13.18 -8.04
N GLN A 265 -0.78 13.19 -7.77
CA GLN A 265 -1.69 12.09 -8.06
C GLN A 265 -1.76 11.80 -9.54
N LYS A 266 -1.83 12.82 -10.41
CA LYS A 266 -1.81 12.62 -11.87
C LYS A 266 -0.54 11.87 -12.29
N ARG A 267 0.63 12.36 -11.87
CA ARG A 267 1.93 11.75 -12.21
C ARG A 267 2.06 10.32 -11.69
N ILE A 268 1.72 10.09 -10.42
CA ILE A 268 1.83 8.76 -9.81
C ILE A 268 0.85 7.77 -10.44
N SER A 269 -0.39 8.19 -10.70
CA SER A 269 -1.40 7.34 -11.33
C SER A 269 -0.95 6.89 -12.72
N ASP A 270 -0.40 7.81 -13.53
CA ASP A 270 0.14 7.49 -14.86
C ASP A 270 1.29 6.48 -14.78
N THR A 271 2.21 6.64 -13.81
CA THR A 271 3.32 5.70 -13.62
C THR A 271 2.83 4.30 -13.26
N PHE A 272 1.88 4.18 -12.33
CA PHE A 272 1.31 2.89 -11.95
C PHE A 272 0.48 2.26 -13.08
N PHE A 273 -0.30 3.05 -13.81
CA PHE A 273 -1.13 2.56 -14.92
C PHE A 273 -0.30 1.96 -16.05
N ASN A 274 0.86 2.56 -16.34
CA ASN A 274 1.78 2.09 -17.38
C ASN A 274 2.73 0.98 -16.92
N SER A 275 2.71 0.63 -15.63
CA SER A 275 3.59 -0.40 -15.07
C SER A 275 2.92 -1.78 -15.09
N PRO A 276 3.62 -2.85 -15.50
CA PRO A 276 3.09 -4.21 -15.42
C PRO A 276 2.75 -4.59 -13.97
N ILE A 277 1.56 -5.14 -13.74
CA ILE A 277 1.18 -5.68 -12.43
C ILE A 277 1.66 -7.12 -12.29
N ILE A 278 2.43 -7.41 -11.24
CA ILE A 278 3.01 -8.73 -10.98
C ILE A 278 2.21 -9.55 -9.95
N LEU A 279 1.49 -8.88 -9.05
CA LEU A 279 0.52 -9.49 -8.14
C LEU A 279 -0.76 -8.64 -8.11
N GLN A 280 -1.90 -9.26 -8.44
CA GLN A 280 -3.18 -8.55 -8.57
C GLN A 280 -4.28 -9.20 -7.72
N PRO A 281 -5.01 -8.44 -6.89
CA PRO A 281 -6.19 -8.95 -6.22
C PRO A 281 -7.38 -9.03 -7.20
N LYS A 282 -8.20 -10.07 -7.07
CA LYS A 282 -9.40 -10.30 -7.89
C LYS A 282 -10.56 -10.81 -7.04
N LYS A 283 -11.78 -10.49 -7.50
CA LYS A 283 -13.03 -10.86 -6.83
C LYS A 283 -13.28 -12.36 -6.88
N GLU A 284 -12.97 -12.99 -7.99
CA GLU A 284 -13.20 -14.41 -8.26
C GLU A 284 -12.05 -14.92 -9.13
N ILE A 285 -11.81 -16.23 -9.08
CA ILE A 285 -11.03 -16.89 -10.12
C ILE A 285 -11.96 -16.99 -11.31
N ILE A 286 -11.67 -16.33 -12.44
CA ILE A 286 -12.63 -16.29 -13.56
C ILE A 286 -12.84 -17.72 -14.06
N LEU A 287 -14.00 -18.30 -13.70
CA LEU A 287 -14.36 -19.71 -13.94
C LEU A 287 -14.33 -20.06 -15.43
N ASN A 288 -14.66 -19.12 -16.30
CA ASN A 288 -14.79 -19.37 -17.74
C ASN A 288 -13.50 -19.12 -18.56
N SER A 289 -12.47 -18.47 -17.99
CA SER A 289 -11.25 -18.14 -18.75
C SER A 289 -9.93 -18.58 -18.10
N PHE A 290 -9.90 -18.78 -16.78
CA PHE A 290 -8.68 -19.12 -16.05
C PHE A 290 -8.64 -20.58 -15.60
N HIS A 291 -9.78 -21.13 -15.15
CA HIS A 291 -9.86 -22.47 -14.58
C HIS A 291 -9.31 -23.56 -15.53
N PRO A 292 -9.78 -23.69 -16.79
CA PRO A 292 -9.33 -24.79 -17.64
C PRO A 292 -7.81 -24.84 -17.76
N PHE A 293 -7.15 -23.70 -17.99
CA PHE A 293 -5.70 -23.67 -18.15
C PHE A 293 -4.93 -23.98 -16.85
N PHE A 294 -5.47 -23.65 -15.67
CA PHE A 294 -4.81 -24.00 -14.41
C PHE A 294 -4.83 -25.52 -14.17
N TYR A 295 -6.01 -26.14 -14.23
CA TYR A 295 -6.16 -27.56 -13.88
C TYR A 295 -5.72 -28.51 -15.02
N LEU A 296 -5.53 -28.03 -16.26
CA LEU A 296 -4.95 -28.83 -17.36
C LEU A 296 -3.43 -29.03 -17.24
N ASN A 297 -2.74 -28.27 -16.39
CA ASN A 297 -1.30 -28.44 -16.16
C ASN A 297 -1.03 -29.58 -15.15
N LYS A 298 0.25 -29.84 -14.88
CA LYS A 298 0.73 -30.89 -13.98
C LYS A 298 1.63 -30.29 -12.89
N ASN A 299 2.11 -31.14 -11.97
CA ASN A 299 3.06 -30.77 -10.91
C ASN A 299 2.50 -29.75 -9.92
N PHE A 300 1.35 -30.06 -9.32
CA PHE A 300 0.71 -29.14 -8.39
C PHE A 300 1.46 -29.09 -7.05
N THR A 301 1.68 -27.88 -6.55
CA THR A 301 2.04 -27.63 -5.15
C THR A 301 1.00 -26.73 -4.54
N ILE A 302 0.33 -27.23 -3.50
CA ILE A 302 -0.83 -26.60 -2.89
C ILE A 302 -0.58 -26.49 -1.39
N PHE A 303 -0.43 -25.27 -0.89
CA PHE A 303 -0.37 -24.96 0.54
C PHE A 303 -1.76 -24.53 1.00
N ILE A 304 -2.40 -25.35 1.82
CA ILE A 304 -3.82 -25.19 2.15
C ILE A 304 -3.97 -24.70 3.58
N THR A 305 -4.73 -23.63 3.75
CA THR A 305 -4.96 -22.98 5.03
C THR A 305 -6.44 -22.91 5.39
N ASN A 306 -7.33 -23.26 4.46
CA ASN A 306 -8.75 -22.97 4.54
C ASN A 306 -9.58 -24.23 4.27
N GLY A 307 -9.76 -25.07 5.29
CA GLY A 307 -10.40 -26.36 5.11
C GLY A 307 -9.56 -27.32 4.27
N PHE A 308 -10.18 -28.37 3.75
CA PHE A 308 -9.58 -29.23 2.74
C PHE A 308 -10.63 -29.51 1.66
N GLU A 309 -10.54 -28.82 0.53
CA GLU A 309 -11.58 -28.84 -0.53
C GLU A 309 -11.47 -30.04 -1.50
N PHE A 310 -10.47 -30.90 -1.29
CA PHE A 310 -10.12 -32.00 -2.19
C PHE A 310 -10.67 -33.33 -1.70
N PHE A 311 -10.84 -34.31 -2.60
CA PHE A 311 -11.30 -35.65 -2.25
C PHE A 311 -12.66 -35.67 -1.53
N LEU A 312 -13.54 -34.69 -1.78
CA LEU A 312 -14.88 -34.71 -1.19
C LEU A 312 -15.71 -35.87 -1.79
N PRO A 313 -16.56 -36.54 -1.00
CA PRO A 313 -17.39 -37.62 -1.51
C PRO A 313 -18.48 -37.10 -2.46
N LYS A 314 -18.95 -37.96 -3.38
CA LYS A 314 -19.98 -37.62 -4.37
C LYS A 314 -21.23 -36.96 -3.78
N LYS A 315 -21.65 -37.41 -2.59
CA LYS A 315 -22.80 -36.84 -1.88
C LYS A 315 -22.62 -35.37 -1.48
N SER A 316 -21.39 -34.95 -1.18
CA SER A 316 -21.09 -33.55 -0.85
C SER A 316 -21.32 -32.63 -2.04
N TYR A 317 -20.95 -33.07 -3.26
CA TYR A 317 -21.17 -32.29 -4.47
C TYR A 317 -22.66 -32.15 -4.81
N LEU A 318 -23.45 -33.20 -4.61
CA LEU A 318 -24.92 -33.12 -4.77
C LEU A 318 -25.51 -32.07 -3.81
N LYS A 319 -25.11 -32.09 -2.54
CA LYS A 319 -25.52 -31.07 -1.56
C LYS A 319 -25.05 -29.66 -1.93
N MET A 320 -23.83 -29.51 -2.44
CA MET A 320 -23.34 -28.21 -2.93
C MET A 320 -24.17 -27.68 -4.10
N ILE A 321 -24.59 -28.54 -5.03
CA ILE A 321 -25.47 -28.17 -6.14
C ILE A 321 -26.84 -27.72 -5.60
N ASP A 322 -27.41 -28.43 -4.64
CA ASP A 322 -28.67 -28.04 -4.02
C ASP A 322 -28.55 -26.72 -3.25
N LEU A 323 -27.44 -26.50 -2.54
CA LEU A 323 -27.12 -25.22 -1.89
C LEU A 323 -27.02 -24.07 -2.90
N CYS A 324 -26.43 -24.30 -4.08
CA CYS A 324 -26.36 -23.29 -5.14
C CYS A 324 -27.76 -22.91 -5.64
N LYS A 325 -28.64 -23.89 -5.84
CA LYS A 325 -30.04 -23.66 -6.24
C LYS A 325 -30.80 -22.90 -5.17
N GLN A 326 -30.63 -23.25 -3.89
CA GLN A 326 -31.24 -22.54 -2.75
C GLN A 326 -30.78 -21.08 -2.64
N GLN A 327 -29.54 -20.79 -3.03
CA GLN A 327 -28.97 -19.43 -3.06
C GLN A 327 -29.27 -18.68 -4.37
N ASN A 328 -30.08 -19.24 -5.27
CA ASN A 328 -30.39 -18.68 -6.60
C ASN A 328 -29.13 -18.34 -7.42
N LEU A 329 -28.07 -19.16 -7.32
CA LEU A 329 -26.87 -19.00 -8.14
C LEU A 329 -27.14 -19.45 -9.59
N THR A 330 -26.39 -18.90 -10.53
CA THR A 330 -26.58 -19.15 -11.96
C THR A 330 -26.24 -20.59 -12.36
N ASP A 331 -26.87 -21.08 -13.43
CA ASP A 331 -26.56 -22.39 -14.03
C ASP A 331 -25.08 -22.51 -14.43
N GLU A 332 -24.47 -21.41 -14.87
CA GLU A 332 -23.03 -21.33 -15.15
C GLU A 332 -22.18 -21.61 -13.91
N THR A 333 -22.60 -21.13 -12.73
CA THR A 333 -21.91 -21.39 -11.46
C THR A 333 -21.98 -22.87 -11.11
N ILE A 334 -23.16 -23.49 -11.28
CA ILE A 334 -23.38 -24.91 -11.02
C ILE A 334 -22.56 -25.77 -12.00
N ALA A 335 -22.55 -25.41 -13.28
CA ALA A 335 -21.74 -26.10 -14.30
C ALA A 335 -20.24 -25.99 -13.98
N SER A 336 -19.79 -24.82 -13.53
CA SER A 336 -18.40 -24.60 -13.15
C SER A 336 -17.97 -25.44 -11.96
N LEU A 337 -18.82 -25.60 -10.94
CA LEU A 337 -18.56 -26.47 -9.79
C LEU A 337 -18.41 -27.94 -10.21
N LYS A 338 -19.28 -28.42 -11.11
CA LYS A 338 -19.18 -29.78 -11.66
C LYS A 338 -17.91 -29.97 -12.48
N ASN A 339 -17.56 -29.00 -13.32
CA ASN A 339 -16.33 -29.05 -14.11
C ASN A 339 -15.10 -29.09 -13.20
N LEU A 340 -15.08 -28.28 -12.14
CA LEU A 340 -13.98 -28.28 -11.18
C LEU A 340 -13.83 -29.62 -10.46
N GLN A 341 -14.94 -30.27 -10.09
CA GLN A 341 -14.91 -31.63 -9.56
C GLN A 341 -14.25 -32.60 -10.55
N ILE A 342 -14.75 -32.65 -11.79
CA ILE A 342 -14.25 -33.57 -12.83
C ILE A 342 -12.75 -33.35 -13.07
N MET A 343 -12.33 -32.09 -13.21
CA MET A 343 -10.92 -31.76 -13.43
C MET A 343 -10.06 -32.28 -12.28
N TRP A 344 -10.46 -32.09 -11.02
CA TRP A 344 -9.69 -32.62 -9.90
C TRP A 344 -9.66 -34.14 -9.85
N GLU A 345 -10.79 -34.81 -10.08
CA GLU A 345 -10.85 -36.28 -10.14
C GLU A 345 -9.89 -36.83 -11.20
N GLU A 346 -9.82 -36.21 -12.38
CA GLU A 346 -8.84 -36.55 -13.43
C GLU A 346 -7.39 -36.30 -13.00
N GLN A 347 -7.12 -35.17 -12.33
CA GLN A 347 -5.78 -34.85 -11.84
C GLN A 347 -5.27 -35.89 -10.82
N PHE A 348 -6.15 -36.35 -9.92
CA PHE A 348 -5.78 -37.33 -8.89
C PHE A 348 -5.41 -38.69 -9.45
N GLU A 349 -5.84 -39.05 -10.67
CA GLU A 349 -5.55 -40.38 -11.20
C GLU A 349 -4.08 -40.60 -11.56
N LYS A 350 -3.39 -39.56 -12.08
CA LYS A 350 -2.08 -39.75 -12.76
C LYS A 350 -1.06 -38.66 -12.50
N ASN A 351 -1.45 -37.50 -11.99
CA ASN A 351 -0.54 -36.36 -11.90
C ASN A 351 0.11 -36.24 -10.51
N PRO A 352 1.36 -35.76 -10.44
CA PRO A 352 2.02 -35.46 -9.18
C PRO A 352 1.40 -34.22 -8.53
N ILE A 353 1.03 -34.36 -7.26
CA ILE A 353 0.36 -33.31 -6.48
C ILE A 353 0.94 -33.34 -5.07
N SER A 354 1.48 -32.22 -4.61
CA SER A 354 1.91 -32.06 -3.22
C SER A 354 0.96 -31.13 -2.48
N PHE A 355 0.36 -31.64 -1.41
CA PHE A 355 -0.41 -30.87 -0.45
C PHE A 355 0.43 -30.59 0.80
N ILE A 356 0.50 -29.32 1.21
CA ILE A 356 1.17 -28.89 2.44
C ILE A 356 0.09 -28.28 3.36
N LEU A 357 -0.07 -28.88 4.53
CA LEU A 357 -1.16 -28.60 5.47
C LEU A 357 -0.58 -28.18 6.82
N PRO A 358 -0.77 -26.93 7.27
CA PRO A 358 -0.50 -26.55 8.65
C PRO A 358 -1.42 -27.32 9.60
N GLU A 359 -0.85 -27.95 10.62
CA GLU A 359 -1.58 -28.82 11.55
C GLU A 359 -2.77 -28.10 12.19
N LEU A 360 -2.58 -26.85 12.65
CA LEU A 360 -3.66 -26.07 13.24
C LEU A 360 -4.83 -25.83 12.28
N ASN A 361 -4.54 -25.52 11.01
CA ASN A 361 -5.58 -25.29 10.00
C ASN A 361 -6.31 -26.60 9.64
N LEU A 362 -5.59 -27.72 9.64
CA LEU A 362 -6.19 -29.05 9.46
C LEU A 362 -7.07 -29.42 10.66
N MET A 363 -6.63 -29.17 11.89
CA MET A 363 -7.42 -29.43 13.10
C MET A 363 -8.67 -28.56 13.16
N ASP A 364 -8.59 -27.29 12.79
CA ASP A 364 -9.75 -26.40 12.67
C ASP A 364 -10.78 -26.97 11.68
N TYR A 365 -10.32 -27.54 10.56
CA TYR A 365 -11.17 -28.21 9.59
C TYR A 365 -11.79 -29.51 10.14
N ILE A 366 -11.00 -30.35 10.79
CA ILE A 366 -11.47 -31.60 11.42
C ILE A 366 -12.53 -31.30 12.48
N GLN A 367 -12.41 -30.19 13.21
CA GLN A 367 -13.42 -29.78 14.19
C GLN A 367 -14.64 -29.16 13.51
N LYS A 368 -14.47 -28.07 12.75
CA LYS A 368 -15.58 -27.22 12.28
C LYS A 368 -16.20 -27.64 10.94
N GLY A 369 -15.43 -28.32 10.10
CA GLY A 369 -15.88 -28.84 8.80
C GLY A 369 -16.04 -27.76 7.73
N LYS A 370 -15.55 -26.55 7.99
CA LYS A 370 -15.69 -25.41 7.08
C LYS A 370 -14.62 -25.46 5.99
N LEU A 371 -15.05 -25.43 4.73
CA LEU A 371 -14.17 -25.36 3.57
C LEU A 371 -14.77 -24.44 2.50
N ILE A 372 -13.95 -24.10 1.51
CA ILE A 372 -14.39 -23.32 0.35
C ILE A 372 -14.06 -24.13 -0.88
N PHE A 373 -15.09 -24.61 -1.60
CA PHE A 373 -14.93 -25.36 -2.85
C PHE A 373 -15.20 -24.44 -4.04
N GLY A 374 -14.17 -24.17 -4.84
CA GLY A 374 -14.22 -23.07 -5.82
C GLY A 374 -14.46 -21.74 -5.11
N ASP A 375 -15.65 -21.15 -5.29
CA ASP A 375 -16.12 -19.94 -4.60
C ASP A 375 -17.25 -20.18 -3.57
N LEU A 376 -17.70 -21.43 -3.41
CA LEU A 376 -18.81 -21.79 -2.53
C LEU A 376 -18.31 -22.11 -1.10
N LYS A 377 -18.92 -21.47 -0.10
CA LYS A 377 -18.73 -21.84 1.32
C LYS A 377 -19.52 -23.12 1.59
N TYR A 378 -18.86 -24.13 2.14
CA TYR A 378 -19.49 -25.42 2.46
C TYR A 378 -19.05 -25.92 3.83
N GLN A 379 -19.98 -26.55 4.56
CA GLN A 379 -19.68 -27.16 5.85
C GLN A 379 -19.97 -28.65 5.79
N THR A 380 -18.93 -29.46 5.91
CA THR A 380 -19.01 -30.93 5.85
C THR A 380 -19.61 -31.51 7.13
N THR A 381 -20.35 -32.59 7.00
CA THR A 381 -20.72 -33.43 8.17
C THR A 381 -19.52 -34.27 8.65
N PRO A 382 -19.54 -34.80 9.90
CA PRO A 382 -18.55 -35.78 10.36
C PRO A 382 -18.37 -36.95 9.39
N GLN A 383 -19.48 -37.54 8.94
CA GLN A 383 -19.47 -38.65 7.98
C GLN A 383 -18.84 -38.26 6.63
N GLU A 384 -19.07 -37.02 6.14
CA GLU A 384 -18.44 -36.54 4.91
C GLU A 384 -16.92 -36.44 5.04
N ARG A 385 -16.42 -36.05 6.22
CA ARG A 385 -14.97 -35.97 6.49
C ARG A 385 -14.33 -37.35 6.59
N GLU A 386 -15.01 -38.33 7.20
CA GLU A 386 -14.52 -39.72 7.24
C GLU A 386 -14.47 -40.35 5.84
N GLU A 387 -15.50 -40.12 5.02
CA GLU A 387 -15.53 -40.57 3.63
C GLU A 387 -14.47 -39.85 2.79
N GLN A 388 -14.27 -38.55 3.00
CA GLN A 388 -13.22 -37.78 2.33
C GLN A 388 -11.82 -38.32 2.67
N LEU A 389 -11.54 -38.62 3.94
CA LEU A 389 -10.28 -39.22 4.35
C LEU A 389 -10.08 -40.59 3.73
N SER A 390 -11.12 -41.41 3.71
CA SER A 390 -11.10 -42.73 3.08
C SER A 390 -10.79 -42.63 1.58
N TYR A 391 -11.41 -41.66 0.89
CA TYR A 391 -11.17 -41.43 -0.54
C TYR A 391 -9.77 -40.88 -0.81
N LEU A 392 -9.23 -40.01 0.06
CA LEU A 392 -7.84 -39.55 0.00
C LEU A 392 -6.88 -40.75 0.09
N ILE A 393 -7.02 -41.61 1.10
CA ILE A 393 -6.16 -42.79 1.30
C ILE A 393 -6.20 -43.71 0.07
N GLN A 394 -7.39 -44.04 -0.41
CA GLN A 394 -7.56 -44.86 -1.62
C GLN A 394 -6.90 -44.22 -2.86
N SER A 395 -7.05 -42.90 -3.01
CA SER A 395 -6.44 -42.17 -4.12
C SER A 395 -4.91 -42.16 -4.03
N MET A 396 -4.33 -42.06 -2.83
CA MET A 396 -2.88 -42.14 -2.63
C MET A 396 -2.32 -43.54 -2.92
N TYR A 397 -3.08 -44.61 -2.63
CA TYR A 397 -2.69 -45.96 -3.03
C TYR A 397 -2.74 -46.15 -4.55
N LYS A 398 -3.77 -45.59 -5.22
CA LYS A 398 -3.90 -45.64 -6.69
C LYS A 398 -2.86 -44.78 -7.40
N ASN A 399 -2.55 -43.61 -6.86
CA ASN A 399 -1.57 -42.66 -7.38
C ASN A 399 -0.53 -42.30 -6.31
N PRO A 400 0.61 -43.02 -6.25
CA PRO A 400 1.68 -42.76 -5.30
C PRO A 400 2.41 -41.42 -5.46
N LEU A 401 2.07 -40.63 -6.48
CA LEU A 401 2.62 -39.28 -6.71
C LEU A 401 1.84 -38.18 -5.95
N ILE A 402 0.78 -38.56 -5.22
CA ILE A 402 0.08 -37.66 -4.30
C ILE A 402 0.83 -37.65 -2.97
N ASP A 403 1.41 -36.51 -2.63
CA ASP A 403 2.16 -36.30 -1.41
C ASP A 403 1.39 -35.42 -0.43
N ILE A 404 1.22 -35.91 0.80
CA ILE A 404 0.66 -35.14 1.92
C ILE A 404 1.80 -34.78 2.87
N TYR A 405 1.95 -33.48 3.13
CA TYR A 405 2.88 -32.93 4.10
C TYR A 405 2.11 -32.22 5.21
N LEU A 406 2.38 -32.57 6.47
CA LEU A 406 1.90 -31.81 7.62
C LEU A 406 3.02 -30.88 8.11
N MET A 407 2.66 -29.62 8.35
CA MET A 407 3.55 -28.58 8.85
C MET A 407 3.19 -28.29 10.31
N SER A 408 4.09 -28.67 11.22
CA SER A 408 3.97 -28.40 12.65
C SER A 408 4.32 -26.95 12.97
N GLN A 409 3.95 -26.50 14.18
CA GLN A 409 4.29 -25.16 14.63
C GLN A 409 5.81 -25.00 14.79
N GLN A 410 6.34 -23.87 14.32
CA GLN A 410 7.68 -23.45 14.70
C GLN A 410 7.64 -22.97 16.16
N GLU A 411 8.46 -23.55 17.03
CA GLU A 411 8.69 -23.06 18.39
C GLU A 411 9.12 -21.58 18.30
N ASN A 412 8.41 -20.68 19.00
CA ASN A 412 8.54 -19.20 19.00
C ASN A 412 7.67 -18.38 18.02
N VAL A 413 6.42 -18.79 17.77
CA VAL A 413 5.43 -17.86 17.19
C VAL A 413 4.49 -17.36 18.29
N ASN A 414 4.88 -16.27 18.96
CA ASN A 414 4.02 -15.50 19.87
C ASN A 414 2.79 -14.86 19.18
N ASP A 415 2.61 -15.07 17.87
CA ASP A 415 1.45 -14.64 17.13
C ASP A 415 0.50 -15.81 16.90
N ILE A 416 -0.72 -15.71 17.42
CA ILE A 416 -1.89 -16.54 17.11
C ILE A 416 -2.35 -16.29 15.65
N ASN A 417 -1.42 -16.21 14.71
CA ASN A 417 -1.73 -16.05 13.29
C ASN A 417 -1.70 -17.40 12.62
N TYR A 418 -2.84 -18.10 12.72
CA TYR A 418 -3.26 -19.09 11.73
C TYR A 418 -2.89 -18.60 10.33
N TYR A 419 -2.40 -19.49 9.47
CA TYR A 419 -2.30 -19.15 8.06
C TYR A 419 -3.73 -18.93 7.53
N LYS A 420 -3.94 -17.84 6.81
CA LYS A 420 -5.24 -17.42 6.24
C LYS A 420 -5.19 -17.38 4.72
N LEU A 421 -3.99 -17.48 4.15
CA LEU A 421 -3.68 -17.33 2.74
C LEU A 421 -3.14 -18.64 2.16
N SER A 422 -3.97 -19.37 1.43
CA SER A 422 -3.56 -20.61 0.76
C SER A 422 -2.83 -20.31 -0.55
N TYR A 423 -1.86 -21.12 -0.96
CA TYR A 423 -1.13 -21.00 -2.22
C TYR A 423 -1.43 -22.19 -3.14
N TYR A 424 -1.69 -21.90 -4.41
CA TYR A 424 -1.99 -22.90 -5.44
C TYR A 424 -1.05 -22.62 -6.61
N SER A 425 -0.27 -23.62 -7.01
CA SER A 425 0.65 -23.50 -8.13
C SER A 425 0.73 -24.79 -8.93
N ASN A 426 0.92 -24.65 -10.24
CA ASN A 426 1.32 -25.71 -11.16
C ASN A 426 2.67 -25.37 -11.84
N GLN A 427 3.50 -24.55 -11.20
CA GLN A 427 4.80 -24.03 -11.67
C GLN A 427 4.74 -23.01 -12.82
N LYS A 428 3.63 -22.95 -13.57
CA LYS A 428 3.43 -21.97 -14.64
C LYS A 428 2.46 -20.87 -14.25
N ILE A 429 1.43 -21.26 -13.52
CA ILE A 429 0.33 -20.42 -13.07
C ILE A 429 0.23 -20.62 -11.56
N ALA A 430 0.15 -19.51 -10.82
CA ALA A 430 -0.08 -19.55 -9.39
C ALA A 430 -1.00 -18.44 -8.91
N TYR A 431 -1.68 -18.73 -7.80
CA TYR A 431 -2.54 -17.77 -7.12
C TYR A 431 -2.56 -18.04 -5.62
N PHE A 432 -2.85 -17.01 -4.84
CA PHE A 432 -3.24 -17.17 -3.45
C PHE A 432 -4.77 -17.09 -3.28
N LYS A 433 -5.31 -17.93 -2.41
CA LYS A 433 -6.74 -17.97 -2.03
C LYS A 433 -6.88 -17.59 -0.56
N LYS A 434 -7.52 -16.45 -0.30
CA LYS A 434 -7.86 -15.98 1.05
C LYS A 434 -9.02 -16.78 1.63
N ASN A 435 -9.05 -16.92 2.95
CA ASN A 435 -10.19 -17.52 3.66
C ASN A 435 -11.47 -16.66 3.55
N LYS A 436 -12.37 -17.00 2.63
CA LYS A 436 -13.66 -16.32 2.42
C LYS A 436 -14.57 -16.31 3.65
N TYR A 437 -14.37 -17.17 4.66
CA TYR A 437 -15.12 -17.09 5.92
C TYR A 437 -14.74 -15.89 6.78
N LEU A 438 -13.50 -15.39 6.63
CA LEU A 438 -13.01 -14.22 7.36
C LEU A 438 -13.30 -12.91 6.60
N LEU A 439 -13.54 -12.99 5.29
CA LEU A 439 -13.75 -11.82 4.44
C LEU A 439 -15.18 -11.28 4.50
N ASN A 440 -15.30 -9.96 4.41
CA ASN A 440 -16.55 -9.26 4.14
C ASN A 440 -16.60 -8.70 2.70
N LYS A 441 -17.67 -7.98 2.36
CA LYS A 441 -17.97 -7.48 1.00
C LYS A 441 -16.92 -6.56 0.37
N TYR A 442 -16.00 -5.98 1.16
CA TYR A 442 -15.00 -5.03 0.67
C TYR A 442 -13.71 -5.70 0.15
N HIS A 443 -13.55 -7.00 0.42
CA HIS A 443 -12.29 -7.69 0.21
C HIS A 443 -12.31 -8.58 -1.03
N LEU A 444 -11.18 -8.62 -1.72
CA LEU A 444 -10.97 -9.50 -2.87
C LEU A 444 -10.31 -10.81 -2.40
N PRO A 445 -10.92 -11.98 -2.64
CA PRO A 445 -10.47 -13.26 -2.08
C PRO A 445 -9.26 -13.87 -2.78
N ILE A 446 -8.90 -13.41 -3.99
CA ILE A 446 -7.83 -14.03 -4.78
C ILE A 446 -6.69 -13.04 -5.01
N TYR A 447 -5.45 -13.50 -4.93
CA TYR A 447 -4.29 -12.83 -5.52
C TYR A 447 -3.74 -13.65 -6.68
N PHE A 448 -3.76 -13.12 -7.89
CA PHE A 448 -3.08 -13.73 -9.03
C PHE A 448 -1.63 -13.28 -9.09
N LEU A 449 -0.73 -14.25 -9.29
CA LEU A 449 0.67 -13.99 -9.59
C LEU A 449 0.79 -14.00 -11.12
N LYS A 450 1.15 -12.85 -11.69
CA LYS A 450 1.23 -12.65 -13.15
C LYS A 450 2.64 -12.68 -13.71
N ASN A 451 3.63 -12.70 -12.84
CA ASN A 451 5.04 -12.67 -13.21
C ASN A 451 5.70 -14.02 -12.90
N SER A 452 6.37 -14.60 -13.88
CA SER A 452 7.01 -15.92 -13.78
C SER A 452 8.10 -15.99 -12.71
N LEU A 453 8.89 -14.93 -12.54
CA LEU A 453 9.92 -14.87 -11.49
C LEU A 453 9.28 -14.88 -10.09
N LEU A 454 8.19 -14.15 -9.89
CA LEU A 454 7.46 -14.17 -8.61
C LEU A 454 6.88 -15.57 -8.31
N ILE A 455 6.30 -16.22 -9.32
CA ILE A 455 5.79 -17.61 -9.22
C ILE A 455 6.94 -18.54 -8.82
N GLN A 456 8.06 -18.49 -9.54
CA GLN A 456 9.24 -19.30 -9.26
C GLN A 456 9.75 -19.10 -7.82
N LYS A 457 9.79 -17.86 -7.33
CA LYS A 457 10.24 -17.55 -5.97
C LYS A 457 9.32 -18.16 -4.90
N PHE A 458 8.01 -18.10 -5.08
CA PHE A 458 7.07 -18.77 -4.17
C PHE A 458 7.10 -20.29 -4.29
N ASP A 459 7.24 -20.84 -5.50
CA ASP A 459 7.40 -22.29 -5.68
C ASP A 459 8.65 -22.82 -5.00
N MET A 460 9.76 -22.09 -5.09
CA MET A 460 11.00 -22.41 -4.36
C MET A 460 10.78 -22.37 -2.85
N LEU A 461 10.08 -21.36 -2.33
CA LEU A 461 9.73 -21.26 -0.91
C LEU A 461 8.94 -22.49 -0.44
N PHE A 462 7.82 -22.81 -1.09
CA PHE A 462 6.96 -23.92 -0.67
C PHE A 462 7.59 -25.29 -0.95
N SER A 463 8.48 -25.41 -1.94
CA SER A 463 9.27 -26.63 -2.15
C SER A 463 10.26 -26.85 -1.02
N LYS A 464 10.90 -25.79 -0.53
CA LYS A 464 11.83 -25.88 0.60
C LYS A 464 11.15 -26.17 1.93
N PHE A 465 9.91 -25.73 2.14
CA PHE A 465 9.13 -26.15 3.32
C PHE A 465 9.15 -27.67 3.48
N LYS A 466 9.02 -28.43 2.39
CA LYS A 466 9.06 -29.91 2.38
C LYS A 466 10.39 -30.50 2.87
N GLN A 467 11.45 -29.71 2.94
CA GLN A 467 12.80 -30.12 3.36
C GLN A 467 13.13 -29.68 4.79
N THR A 468 12.23 -28.97 5.46
CA THR A 468 12.44 -28.46 6.82
C THR A 468 12.07 -29.49 7.89
N ASN A 469 12.67 -29.37 9.07
CA ASN A 469 12.45 -30.31 10.19
C ASN A 469 11.02 -30.27 10.76
N PHE A 470 10.26 -29.20 10.50
CA PHE A 470 8.89 -29.02 11.00
C PHE A 470 7.85 -29.39 9.93
N VAL A 471 8.26 -29.98 8.80
CA VAL A 471 7.34 -30.48 7.77
C VAL A 471 7.62 -31.95 7.52
N HIS A 472 6.60 -32.77 7.71
CA HIS A 472 6.74 -34.23 7.61
C HIS A 472 5.84 -34.77 6.51
N LYS A 473 6.42 -35.66 5.68
CA LYS A 473 5.68 -36.39 4.64
C LYS A 473 4.94 -37.58 5.25
N TYR A 474 3.68 -37.74 4.87
CA TYR A 474 2.82 -38.85 5.27
C TYR A 474 2.48 -39.71 4.06
N THR A 475 2.72 -41.02 4.18
CA THR A 475 2.31 -42.02 3.20
C THR A 475 0.86 -42.43 3.44
N ALA A 476 0.21 -43.05 2.45
CA ALA A 476 -1.15 -43.58 2.59
C ALA A 476 -1.28 -44.48 3.83
N GLU A 477 -0.35 -45.42 3.98
CA GLU A 477 -0.26 -46.33 5.13
C GLU A 477 -0.13 -45.59 6.47
N LYS A 478 0.73 -44.56 6.55
CA LYS A 478 0.89 -43.78 7.79
C LYS A 478 -0.40 -43.03 8.15
N ILE A 479 -1.09 -42.45 7.16
CA ILE A 479 -2.37 -41.75 7.38
C ILE A 479 -3.44 -42.74 7.83
N GLU A 480 -3.53 -43.90 7.17
CA GLU A 480 -4.49 -44.96 7.49
C GLU A 480 -4.28 -45.49 8.91
N ASN A 481 -3.04 -45.82 9.28
CA ASN A 481 -2.71 -46.28 10.63
C ASN A 481 -3.04 -45.23 11.69
N LEU A 482 -2.75 -43.95 11.44
CA LEU A 482 -3.11 -42.85 12.35
C LEU A 482 -4.62 -42.70 12.49
N TYR A 483 -5.36 -42.81 11.39
CA TYR A 483 -6.81 -42.74 11.41
C TYR A 483 -7.42 -43.90 12.19
N LEU A 484 -6.99 -45.14 11.93
CA LEU A 484 -7.50 -46.33 12.62
C LEU A 484 -7.21 -46.28 14.12
N ALA A 485 -6.01 -45.86 14.52
CA ALA A 485 -5.63 -45.73 15.92
C ALA A 485 -6.44 -44.66 16.68
N ASN A 486 -6.88 -43.60 15.98
CA ASN A 486 -7.55 -42.44 16.59
C ASN A 486 -9.01 -42.26 16.16
N LYS A 487 -9.62 -43.26 15.51
CA LYS A 487 -10.93 -43.13 14.85
C LYS A 487 -12.03 -42.63 15.79
N SER A 488 -12.14 -43.23 16.98
CA SER A 488 -13.14 -42.86 17.98
C SER A 488 -12.95 -41.44 18.50
N LEU A 489 -11.70 -41.02 18.72
CA LEU A 489 -11.35 -39.67 19.14
C LEU A 489 -11.68 -38.65 18.05
N LEU A 490 -11.26 -38.90 16.80
CA LEU A 490 -11.52 -38.03 15.67
C LEU A 490 -13.03 -37.86 15.43
N HIS A 491 -13.80 -38.95 15.51
CA HIS A 491 -15.26 -38.89 15.39
C HIS A 491 -15.88 -37.98 16.45
N ARG A 492 -15.50 -38.13 17.72
CA ARG A 492 -15.96 -37.26 18.81
C ARG A 492 -15.56 -35.80 18.62
N ILE A 493 -14.34 -35.53 18.14
CA ILE A 493 -13.88 -34.17 17.81
C ILE A 493 -14.74 -33.57 16.69
N MET A 494 -15.09 -34.38 15.69
CA MET A 494 -15.93 -33.96 14.57
C MET A 494 -17.38 -33.66 14.97
N GLU A 495 -17.91 -34.35 15.99
CA GLU A 495 -19.29 -34.17 16.50
C GLU A 495 -19.42 -33.03 17.52
N ASN A 496 -18.36 -32.74 18.28
CA ASN A 496 -18.37 -31.67 19.28
C ASN A 496 -18.55 -30.30 18.60
N LYS A 497 -19.74 -29.72 18.75
CA LYS A 497 -20.11 -28.37 18.31
C LYS A 497 -19.84 -27.33 19.39
#